data_AF-A0AB36S5Z8-F1
#
_entry.id   AF-A0AB36S5Z8-F1
#
_cell.length_a   1.000
_cell.length_b   1.000
_cell.length_c   1.000
_cell.angle_alpha   90.00
_cell.angle_beta   90.00
_cell.angle_gamma   90.00
#
_symmetry.space_group_name_H-M   'P 1'
#
loop_
_entity.id
_entity.type
_entity.pdbx_description
1 polymer ?
#
loop_
_entity_poly.entity_id
_entity_poly.type
_entity_poly.pdbx_seq_one_letter_code
_entity_poly.pdbx_strand_id
1 'polypeptide(L)' 'MKEYFKGQANQRSFSIYSIDIAKGREFDHVILYDISKEKFHTAQDKRILYTMLSRGMESIFVTYKKELSDFFQI' A
#
# COMPACT_ATOMS: atom_id res chain seq x y z
N MET A 1 -7.83 -39.18 17.29
CA MET A 1 -6.88 -39.46 16.20
C MET A 1 -7.31 -38.59 15.02
N LYS A 2 -6.93 -37.31 15.02
CA LYS A 2 -5.81 -36.78 14.21
C LYS A 2 -5.92 -37.19 12.74
N GLU A 3 -6.89 -36.63 12.03
CA GLU A 3 -6.70 -36.40 10.60
C GLU A 3 -6.69 -34.91 10.35
N TYR A 4 -5.48 -34.48 10.01
CA TYR A 4 -5.04 -33.13 9.80
C TYR A 4 -5.60 -32.68 8.46
N PHE A 5 -6.41 -31.62 8.45
CA PHE A 5 -6.61 -30.82 7.24
C PHE A 5 -5.27 -30.16 6.89
N LYS A 6 -4.43 -30.91 6.19
CA LYS A 6 -3.14 -30.48 5.65
C LYS A 6 -3.37 -29.70 4.36
N GLY A 7 -4.10 -28.59 4.49
CA GLY A 7 -4.06 -27.52 3.51
C GLY A 7 -2.94 -26.58 3.91
N GLN A 8 -1.72 -26.81 3.45
CA GLN A 8 -0.73 -25.73 3.39
C GLN A 8 -1.26 -24.71 2.37
N ALA A 9 -2.18 -23.85 2.80
CA ALA A 9 -2.32 -22.56 2.18
C ALA A 9 -0.94 -21.92 2.27
N ASN A 10 -0.32 -21.68 1.13
CA ASN A 10 0.96 -21.01 1.01
C ASN A 10 0.80 -19.63 1.67
N GLN A 11 1.03 -19.53 2.99
CA GLN A 11 0.90 -18.32 3.77
C GLN A 11 2.08 -17.42 3.40
N ARG A 12 2.01 -16.81 2.21
CA ARG A 12 2.90 -15.73 1.83
C ARG A 12 2.72 -14.63 2.87
N SER A 13 3.81 -14.23 3.51
CA SER A 13 3.80 -13.17 4.51
C SER A 13 3.37 -11.86 3.87
N PHE A 14 2.30 -11.26 4.37
CA PHE A 14 1.88 -9.90 4.00
C PHE A 14 2.36 -8.93 5.08
N SER A 15 3.38 -8.13 4.75
CA SER A 15 3.97 -7.17 5.67
C SER A 15 3.31 -5.80 5.53
N ILE A 16 2.94 -5.20 6.66
CA ILE A 16 2.41 -3.82 6.71
C ILE A 16 3.51 -2.91 7.25
N TYR A 17 3.83 -1.85 6.52
CA TYR A 17 4.83 -0.87 6.89
C TYR A 17 4.20 0.52 7.02
N SER A 18 4.65 1.29 8.01
CA SER A 18 4.53 2.74 7.92
C SER A 18 5.50 3.27 6.85
N ILE A 19 5.19 4.43 6.28
CA ILE A 19 6.04 5.02 5.24
C ILE A 19 7.46 5.32 5.74
N ASP A 20 7.62 5.66 7.02
CA ASP A 20 8.92 5.93 7.63
C ASP A 20 9.83 4.69 7.64
N ILE A 21 9.25 3.50 7.82
CA ILE A 21 9.98 2.21 7.81
C ILE A 21 10.20 1.72 6.37
N ALA A 22 9.27 2.00 5.47
CA ALA A 22 9.37 1.64 4.06
C ALA A 22 10.40 2.50 3.29
N LYS A 23 10.78 3.66 3.82
CA LYS A 23 11.78 4.54 3.22
C LYS A 23 13.12 3.82 3.06
N GLY A 24 13.69 3.87 1.84
CA GLY A 24 14.94 3.19 1.51
C GLY A 24 14.79 1.71 1.17
N ARG A 25 13.56 1.19 1.05
CA ARG A 25 13.25 -0.13 0.51
C ARG A 25 12.45 0.01 -0.78
N GLU A 26 12.47 -1.03 -1.60
CA GLU A 26 11.67 -1.18 -2.81
C GLU A 26 10.96 -2.54 -2.74
N PHE A 27 9.76 -2.60 -3.31
CA PHE A 27 8.92 -3.78 -3.29
C PHE A 27 8.29 -3.98 -4.68
N ASP A 28 8.19 -5.23 -5.13
CA ASP A 28 7.63 -5.55 -6.45
C ASP A 28 6.14 -5.16 -6.52
N HIS A 29 5.37 -5.54 -5.49
CA HIS A 29 3.94 -5.27 -5.40
C HIS A 29 3.60 -4.50 -4.12
N VAL A 30 3.00 -3.30 -4.27
CA VAL A 30 2.65 -2.43 -3.14
C VAL A 30 1.15 -2.13 -3.15
N ILE A 31 0.53 -2.19 -1.96
CA ILE A 31 -0.82 -1.70 -1.72
C ILE A 31 -0.73 -0.43 -0.87
N LEU A 32 -1.16 0.71 -1.43
CA LEU A 32 -1.31 1.96 -0.70
C LEU A 32 -2.66 2.00 -0.02
N TYR A 33 -2.65 2.09 1.31
CA TYR A 33 -3.85 2.05 2.12
C TYR A 33 -4.45 3.45 2.32
N ASP A 34 -5.72 3.60 1.93
CA ASP A 34 -6.59 4.75 2.26
C ASP A 34 -6.07 6.12 1.79
N ILE A 35 -5.82 6.24 0.48
CA ILE A 35 -5.44 7.47 -0.23
C ILE A 35 -6.69 8.33 -0.55
N SER A 36 -7.53 8.50 0.45
CA SER A 36 -8.78 9.27 0.36
C SER A 36 -8.51 10.77 0.35
N LYS A 37 -9.36 11.55 -0.33
CA LYS A 37 -9.27 13.01 -0.37
C LYS A 37 -9.21 13.66 1.01
N GLU A 38 -10.01 13.16 1.96
CA GLU A 38 -9.99 13.61 3.36
C GLU A 38 -8.59 13.48 4.01
N LYS A 39 -7.79 12.50 3.60
CA LYS A 39 -6.46 12.22 4.16
C LYS A 39 -5.29 12.75 3.34
N PHE A 40 -5.47 12.88 2.03
CA PHE A 40 -4.44 13.30 1.09
C PHE A 40 -4.92 14.51 0.29
N HIS A 41 -4.69 15.69 0.84
CA HIS A 41 -5.12 16.97 0.24
C HIS A 41 -4.12 18.11 0.42
N THR A 42 -3.10 17.96 1.26
CA THR A 42 -2.09 19.00 1.48
C THR A 42 -0.87 18.82 0.57
N ALA A 43 -0.06 19.88 0.42
CA ALA A 43 1.21 19.80 -0.30
C ALA A 43 2.20 18.80 0.34
N GLN A 44 2.13 18.60 1.66
CA GLN A 44 2.94 17.61 2.36
C GLN A 44 2.47 16.19 2.02
N ASP A 45 1.16 15.94 2.00
CA ASP A 45 0.60 14.63 1.64
C ASP A 45 0.98 14.24 0.23
N LYS A 46 1.02 15.20 -0.70
CA LYS A 46 1.49 14.96 -2.08
C LYS A 46 2.91 14.42 -2.11
N ARG A 47 3.81 14.93 -1.25
CA ARG A 47 5.20 14.44 -1.13
C ARG A 47 5.28 13.05 -0.50
N ILE A 48 4.45 12.79 0.51
CA ILE A 48 4.33 11.47 1.13
C ILE A 48 3.81 10.45 0.12
N LEU A 49 2.76 10.79 -0.63
CA LEU A 49 2.19 9.95 -1.68
C LEU A 49 3.22 9.66 -2.77
N TYR A 50 3.95 10.67 -3.25
CA TYR A 50 5.04 10.45 -4.21
C TYR A 50 6.09 9.48 -3.66
N THR A 51 6.47 9.64 -2.38
CA THR A 51 7.42 8.73 -1.73
C THR A 51 6.87 7.31 -1.66
N MET A 52 5.60 7.13 -1.29
CA MET A 52 4.90 5.84 -1.26
C MET A 52 4.86 5.17 -2.64
N LEU A 53 4.47 5.91 -3.68
CA LEU A 53 4.40 5.42 -5.06
C LEU A 53 5.78 4.98 -5.55
N SER A 54 6.83 5.75 -5.25
CA SER A 54 8.20 5.42 -5.65
C SER A 54 8.77 4.14 -5.02
N ARG A 55 8.06 3.49 -4.10
CA ARG A 55 8.50 2.21 -3.49
C ARG A 55 8.07 0.99 -4.32
N GLY A 56 7.08 1.13 -5.21
CA GLY A 56 6.55 0.02 -6.01
C GLY A 56 7.28 -0.12 -7.35
N MET A 57 7.82 -1.30 -7.62
CA MET A 57 8.63 -1.56 -8.82
C MET A 57 7.85 -2.18 -9.97
N GLU A 58 6.95 -3.13 -9.71
CA GLU A 58 6.17 -3.81 -10.76
C GLU A 58 4.71 -3.36 -10.78
N SER A 59 4.05 -3.35 -9.62
CA SER A 59 2.62 -3.00 -9.54
C SER A 59 2.27 -2.24 -8.28
N ILE A 60 1.41 -1.23 -8.44
CA ILE A 60 0.90 -0.41 -7.34
C ILE A 60 -0.62 -0.48 -7.36
N PHE A 61 -1.20 -0.84 -6.22
CA PHE A 61 -2.65 -0.78 -6.00
C PHE A 61 -2.97 0.32 -5.00
N VAL A 62 -3.83 1.26 -5.39
CA VAL A 62 -4.22 2.39 -4.55
C VAL A 62 -5.64 2.16 -4.05
N THR A 63 -5.81 2.13 -2.73
CA THR A 63 -7.13 2.03 -2.10
C THR A 63 -7.55 3.38 -1.55
N TYR A 64 -8.85 3.63 -1.48
CA TYR A 64 -9.42 4.84 -0.90
C TYR A 64 -10.81 4.53 -0.33
N LYS A 65 -11.32 5.47 0.46
CA LYS A 65 -12.67 5.47 1.05
C LYS A 65 -13.40 6.69 0.53
N LYS A 66 -14.63 6.49 0.06
CA LYS A 66 -15.53 7.51 -0.49
C LYS A 66 -14.98 8.18 -1.77
N GLU A 67 -13.98 9.03 -1.65
CA GLU A 67 -13.42 9.84 -2.74
C GLU A 67 -11.90 9.70 -2.78
N LEU A 68 -11.36 9.39 -3.96
CA LEU A 68 -9.91 9.33 -4.20
C LEU A 68 -9.32 10.74 -4.13
N SER A 69 -8.09 10.86 -3.62
CA SER A 69 -7.38 12.15 -3.61
C SER A 69 -7.35 12.82 -4.99
N ASP A 70 -7.56 14.15 -5.02
CA ASP A 70 -7.50 14.97 -6.24
C ASP A 70 -6.11 14.92 -6.91
N PHE A 71 -5.07 14.41 -6.23
CA PHE A 71 -3.75 14.18 -6.82
C PHE A 71 -3.74 13.17 -7.98
N PHE A 72 -4.82 12.40 -8.17
CA PHE A 72 -4.98 11.45 -9.27
C PHE A 72 -5.86 11.98 -10.42
N GLN A 73 -6.37 13.21 -10.32
CA GLN A 73 -7.10 13.84 -11.42
C GLN A 73 -6.10 14.47 -12.40
N ILE A 74 -6.21 14.12 -13.69
CA ILE A 74 -5.42 14.66 -14.81
C ILE A 74 -6.24 15.76 -15.50
#